data_AF-A0A1G6T8K8-F1
#
_entry.id   AF-A0A1G6T8K8-F1
#
_cell.length_a   1.000
_cell.length_b   1.000
_cell.length_c   1.000
_cell.angle_alpha   90.00
_cell.angle_beta   90.00
_cell.angle_gamma   90.00
#
_symmetry.space_group_name_H-M   'P 1'
#
loop_
_entity.id
_entity.type
_entity.pdbx_description
1 polymer ?
#
loop_
_entity_poly.entity_id
_entity_poly.type
_entity_poly.pdbx_seq_one_letter_code
_entity_poly.pdbx_strand_id
1 'polypeptide(L)'
;MPDGWHYHKRLHKNKKDPFWTLIGGRVQLGEDSAQAWEREFEEELGIPARAERLLWIVENFFIFRNRPFHEYSFIYLMMDAENKLQATGEVTAFEDDNFLYEWISIDNIKALSLRPAFLKETLAALPSAPVHLIHKEKLTAVSERSRCRRDHLSS
;
A
#
# COMPACT_ATOMS: atom_id res chain seq x y z
N MET A 1 20.70 -7.44 -12.92
CA MET A 1 19.58 -8.34 -12.60
C MET A 1 19.87 -9.68 -13.26
N PRO A 2 19.61 -10.82 -12.63
CA PRO A 2 19.65 -12.10 -13.34
C PRO A 2 18.53 -12.10 -14.39
N ASP A 3 18.77 -12.72 -15.54
CA ASP A 3 17.80 -12.78 -16.63
C ASP A 3 16.53 -13.56 -16.18
N GLY A 4 15.34 -12.99 -16.44
CA GLY A 4 14.05 -13.65 -16.24
C GLY A 4 13.23 -13.27 -15.00
N TRP A 5 13.69 -12.36 -14.15
CA TRP A 5 12.94 -11.93 -12.95
C TRP A 5 11.96 -10.78 -13.25
N HIS A 6 10.69 -10.96 -12.89
CA HIS A 6 9.65 -9.93 -12.98
C HIS A 6 9.13 -9.53 -11.59
N TYR A 7 9.31 -8.26 -11.22
CA TYR A 7 8.76 -7.74 -9.98
C TYR A 7 7.26 -7.45 -10.13
N HIS A 8 6.48 -8.05 -9.24
CA HIS A 8 5.07 -7.73 -9.06
C HIS A 8 4.88 -7.16 -7.65
N LYS A 9 3.83 -6.35 -7.48
CA LYS A 9 3.43 -5.84 -6.16
C LYS A 9 2.00 -6.26 -5.91
N ARG A 10 1.76 -6.83 -4.72
CA ARG A 10 0.41 -7.09 -4.27
C ARG A 10 -0.15 -5.83 -3.66
N LEU A 11 -1.22 -5.32 -4.25
CA LEU A 11 -1.99 -4.22 -3.71
C LEU A 11 -3.38 -4.71 -3.35
N HIS A 12 -3.95 -4.11 -2.32
CA HIS A 12 -5.37 -4.21 -2.05
C HIS A 12 -6.03 -2.83 -2.18
N LYS A 13 -7.33 -2.81 -2.39
CA LYS A 13 -8.14 -1.59 -2.45
C LYS A 13 -9.48 -1.89 -1.84
N ASN A 14 -9.84 -1.13 -0.81
CA ASN A 14 -11.21 -1.14 -0.33
C ASN A 14 -12.12 -0.62 -1.45
N LYS A 15 -13.20 -1.34 -1.77
CA LYS A 15 -14.15 -0.97 -2.85
C LYS A 15 -14.73 0.43 -2.67
N LYS A 16 -14.74 0.97 -1.45
CA LYS A 16 -15.26 2.30 -1.11
C LYS A 16 -14.21 3.42 -1.22
N ASP A 17 -12.92 3.08 -1.32
CA ASP A 17 -11.83 4.04 -1.35
C ASP A 17 -11.28 4.21 -2.77
N PRO A 18 -10.83 5.41 -3.19
CA PRO A 18 -10.38 5.68 -4.55
C PRO A 18 -8.90 5.34 -4.80
N PHE A 19 -8.25 4.63 -3.87
CA PHE A 19 -6.82 4.38 -3.90
C PHE A 19 -6.48 2.94 -3.53
N TRP A 20 -5.32 2.50 -4.00
CA TRP A 20 -4.69 1.22 -3.68
C TRP A 20 -3.66 1.42 -2.56
N THR A 21 -3.50 0.40 -1.73
CA THR A 21 -2.46 0.32 -0.69
C THR A 21 -1.74 -1.01 -0.79
N LEU A 22 -0.53 -1.06 -0.20
CA LEU A 22 0.13 -2.35 0.04
C LEU A 22 -0.73 -3.17 1.00
N ILE A 23 -0.72 -4.48 0.80
CA ILE A 23 -1.27 -5.44 1.76
C ILE A 23 -0.54 -5.36 3.10
N GLY A 24 -1.23 -5.78 4.16
CA GLY A 24 -0.68 -5.86 5.49
C GLY A 24 -1.65 -5.33 6.54
N GLY A 25 -1.20 -5.40 7.78
CA GLY A 25 -2.00 -5.01 8.94
C GLY A 25 -1.16 -4.53 10.10
N ARG A 26 -1.77 -4.55 11.28
CA ARG A 26 -1.14 -4.01 12.48
C ARG A 26 -0.22 -5.04 13.11
N VAL A 27 0.97 -4.60 13.51
CA VAL A 27 1.83 -5.36 14.40
C VAL A 27 1.09 -5.55 15.74
N GLN A 28 0.99 -6.80 16.20
CA GLN A 28 0.34 -7.14 17.46
C GLN A 28 1.30 -7.02 18.65
N LEU A 29 0.76 -6.99 19.87
CA LEU A 29 1.59 -6.94 21.07
C LEU A 29 2.40 -8.25 21.21
N GLY A 30 3.73 -8.12 21.32
CA GLY A 30 4.63 -9.27 21.42
C GLY A 30 5.07 -9.85 20.07
N GLU A 31 4.61 -9.23 18.97
CA GLU A 31 4.98 -9.56 17.60
C GLU A 31 5.98 -8.52 17.07
N ASP A 32 7.00 -8.96 16.33
CA ASP A 32 7.85 -8.04 15.55
C ASP A 32 7.27 -7.77 14.16
N SER A 33 7.75 -6.74 13.48
CA SER A 33 7.18 -6.31 12.19
C SER A 33 7.39 -7.33 11.05
N ALA A 34 8.40 -8.20 11.13
CA ALA A 34 8.59 -9.26 10.13
C ALA A 34 7.56 -10.38 10.38
N GLN A 35 7.35 -10.79 11.63
CA GLN A 35 6.31 -11.74 12.01
C GLN A 35 4.92 -11.25 11.62
N ALA A 36 4.62 -9.97 11.89
CA ALA A 36 3.37 -9.36 11.46
C ALA A 36 3.19 -9.42 9.95
N TRP A 37 4.24 -9.10 9.19
CA TRP A 37 4.19 -9.16 7.73
C TRP A 37 3.91 -10.60 7.24
N GLU A 38 4.59 -11.61 7.79
CA GLU A 38 4.41 -13.01 7.40
C GLU A 38 3.00 -13.52 7.73
N ARG A 39 2.50 -13.20 8.93
CA ARG A 39 1.14 -13.57 9.36
C ARG A 39 0.07 -12.92 8.48
N GLU A 40 0.14 -11.60 8.26
CA GLU A 40 -0.86 -10.90 7.43
C GLU A 40 -0.83 -11.40 5.98
N PHE A 41 0.35 -11.72 5.45
CA PHE A 41 0.46 -12.31 4.11
C PHE A 41 -0.22 -13.68 4.03
N GLU A 42 -0.03 -14.52 5.05
CA GLU A 42 -0.69 -15.83 5.13
C GLU A 42 -2.20 -15.71 5.38
N GLU A 43 -2.66 -14.79 6.24
CA GLU A 43 -4.07 -14.54 6.51
C GLU A 43 -4.81 -14.03 5.26
N GLU A 44 -4.22 -13.09 4.52
CA GLU A 44 -4.85 -12.49 3.34
C GLU A 44 -4.80 -13.41 2.10
N LEU A 45 -3.78 -14.25 1.97
CA LEU A 45 -3.53 -15.01 0.73
C LEU A 45 -3.54 -16.53 0.89
N GLY A 46 -3.51 -17.05 2.12
CA GLY A 46 -3.39 -18.48 2.39
C GLY A 46 -2.06 -19.09 1.95
N ILE A 47 -1.03 -18.25 1.74
CA ILE A 47 0.28 -18.67 1.22
C ILE A 47 1.35 -18.33 2.26
N PRO A 48 2.09 -19.31 2.77
CA PRO A 48 3.20 -19.03 3.66
C PRO A 48 4.29 -18.26 2.92
N ALA A 49 4.73 -17.15 3.51
CA ALA A 49 5.78 -16.30 2.97
C ALA A 49 6.82 -15.95 4.03
N ARG A 50 7.98 -15.51 3.59
CA ARG A 50 9.05 -15.01 4.47
C ARG A 50 9.40 -13.57 4.12
N ALA A 51 9.54 -12.75 5.15
CA ALA A 51 10.05 -11.40 5.03
C ALA A 51 11.55 -11.46 4.73
N GLU A 52 11.94 -11.29 3.47
CA GLU A 52 13.34 -11.43 3.05
C GLU A 52 14.18 -10.23 3.52
N ARG A 53 13.68 -9.01 3.27
CA ARG A 53 14.46 -7.80 3.51
C ARG A 53 13.59 -6.60 3.80
N LEU A 54 13.89 -5.93 4.91
CA LEU A 54 13.27 -4.64 5.22
C LEU A 54 13.76 -3.57 4.24
N LEU A 55 12.83 -2.97 3.50
CA LEU A 55 13.12 -1.92 2.53
C LEU A 55 12.96 -0.54 3.15
N TRP A 56 11.82 -0.30 3.82
CA TRP A 56 11.48 1.01 4.36
C TRP A 56 10.88 0.92 5.76
N ILE A 57 11.24 1.90 6.58
CA ILE A 57 10.55 2.26 7.82
C ILE A 57 9.95 3.64 7.57
N VAL A 58 8.62 3.75 7.60
CA VAL A 58 7.93 4.96 7.17
C VAL A 58 7.13 5.55 8.32
N GLU A 59 7.43 6.79 8.69
CA GLU A 59 6.52 7.63 9.45
C GLU A 59 5.56 8.31 8.47
N ASN A 60 4.33 7.81 8.40
CA ASN A 60 3.34 8.23 7.43
C ASN A 60 2.24 9.09 8.09
N PHE A 61 2.21 10.36 7.73
CA PHE A 61 1.22 11.34 8.20
C PHE A 61 0.21 11.65 7.09
N PHE A 62 -1.07 11.39 7.33
CA PHE A 62 -2.14 11.61 6.34
C PHE A 62 -3.49 11.93 6.99
N ILE A 63 -4.46 12.37 6.18
CA ILE A 63 -5.86 12.51 6.61
C ILE A 63 -6.69 11.44 5.93
N PHE A 64 -7.44 10.68 6.72
CA PHE A 64 -8.40 9.71 6.21
C PHE A 64 -9.76 9.91 6.88
N ARG A 65 -10.82 10.01 6.07
CA ARG A 65 -12.20 10.31 6.54
C ARG A 65 -12.24 11.50 7.51
N ASN A 66 -11.59 12.60 7.11
CA ASN A 66 -11.48 13.85 7.85
C ASN A 66 -10.85 13.75 9.25
N ARG A 67 -10.05 12.70 9.51
CA ARG A 67 -9.28 12.54 10.74
C ARG A 67 -7.79 12.42 10.43
N PRO A 68 -6.90 13.06 11.23
CA PRO A 68 -5.47 12.89 11.07
C PRO A 68 -5.04 11.50 11.55
N PHE A 69 -4.13 10.89 10.81
CA PHE A 69 -3.47 9.64 11.14
C PHE A 69 -1.96 9.82 11.12
N HIS A 70 -1.31 9.09 12.01
CA HIS A 70 0.13 8.90 12.04
C HIS A 70 0.38 7.39 12.16
N GLU A 71 0.96 6.82 11.12
CA GLU A 71 1.24 5.39 11.00
C GLU A 71 2.75 5.17 10.92
N TYR A 72 3.22 4.10 11.56
CA TYR A 72 4.56 3.56 11.36
C TYR A 72 4.45 2.31 10.50
N SER A 73 4.94 2.38 9.27
CA SER A 73 4.86 1.27 8.31
C SER A 73 6.23 0.62 8.13
N PHE A 74 6.29 -0.70 8.23
CA PHE A 74 7.48 -1.50 7.91
C PHE A 74 7.21 -2.25 6.61
N ILE A 75 7.96 -1.94 5.55
CA ILE A 75 7.71 -2.47 4.22
C ILE A 75 8.83 -3.44 3.84
N TYR A 76 8.45 -4.69 3.60
CA TYR A 76 9.38 -5.77 3.28
C TYR A 76 9.37 -6.12 1.79
N LEU A 77 10.54 -6.53 1.32
CA LEU A 77 10.68 -7.35 0.13
C LEU A 77 10.45 -8.80 0.52
N MET A 78 9.77 -9.53 -0.35
CA MET A 78 9.66 -10.98 -0.31
C MET A 78 10.22 -11.55 -1.61
N MET A 79 10.81 -12.73 -1.51
CA MET A 79 11.21 -13.55 -2.64
C MET A 79 10.40 -14.84 -2.61
N ASP A 80 9.64 -15.07 -3.66
CA ASP A 80 9.00 -16.35 -3.90
C ASP A 80 10.00 -17.30 -4.56
N ALA A 81 10.86 -17.90 -3.72
CA ALA A 81 11.94 -18.78 -4.16
C ALA A 81 11.44 -20.03 -4.91
N GLU A 82 10.18 -20.44 -4.68
CA GLU A 82 9.59 -21.64 -5.28
C GLU A 82 8.67 -21.33 -6.46
N ASN A 83 8.57 -20.05 -6.84
CA ASN A 83 7.67 -19.55 -7.88
C ASN A 83 6.21 -19.98 -7.69
N LYS A 84 5.79 -20.24 -6.44
CA LYS A 84 4.44 -20.71 -6.09
C LYS A 84 3.38 -19.67 -6.41
N LEU A 85 3.72 -18.38 -6.33
CA LEU A 85 2.84 -17.27 -6.66
C LEU A 85 2.59 -17.13 -8.17
N GLN A 86 3.55 -17.51 -9.02
CA GLN A 86 3.32 -17.58 -10.47
C GLN A 86 2.70 -18.93 -10.89
N ALA A 87 3.05 -20.03 -10.21
CA ALA A 87 2.57 -21.37 -10.53
C ALA A 87 1.09 -21.61 -10.19
N THR A 88 0.49 -20.81 -9.29
CA THR A 88 -0.95 -20.90 -9.02
C THR A 88 -1.81 -20.41 -10.18
N GLY A 89 -1.28 -19.68 -11.16
CA GLY A 89 -1.98 -19.28 -12.39
C GLY A 89 -3.25 -18.42 -12.23
N GLU A 90 -3.80 -18.27 -11.02
CA GLU A 90 -5.21 -17.91 -10.81
C GLU A 90 -5.43 -16.68 -9.92
N VAL A 91 -4.40 -16.03 -9.38
CA VAL A 91 -4.63 -14.91 -8.46
C VAL A 91 -4.25 -13.57 -9.06
N THR A 92 -4.50 -13.35 -10.35
CA THR A 92 -4.31 -12.04 -11.00
C THR A 92 -5.10 -10.94 -10.29
N ALA A 93 -6.34 -11.26 -9.92
CA ALA A 93 -7.12 -10.48 -8.98
C ALA A 93 -8.15 -11.36 -8.25
N PHE A 94 -8.42 -11.10 -6.98
CA PHE A 94 -9.61 -11.62 -6.31
C PHE A 94 -10.30 -10.51 -5.53
N GLU A 95 -11.59 -10.68 -5.26
CA GLU A 95 -12.32 -9.78 -4.37
C GLU A 95 -12.94 -10.57 -3.22
N ASP A 96 -12.97 -9.93 -2.05
CA ASP A 96 -13.90 -10.28 -0.99
C ASP A 96 -15.03 -9.25 -0.95
N ASP A 97 -15.90 -9.30 0.06
CA ASP A 97 -17.03 -8.36 0.19
C ASP A 97 -16.61 -6.88 0.17
N ASN A 98 -15.40 -6.56 0.65
CA ASN A 98 -14.94 -5.21 0.91
C ASN A 98 -13.71 -4.80 0.11
N PHE A 99 -12.88 -5.73 -0.34
CA PHE A 99 -11.56 -5.46 -0.91
C PHE A 99 -11.37 -6.12 -2.27
N LEU A 100 -10.62 -5.42 -3.13
CA LEU A 100 -10.04 -5.92 -4.36
C LEU A 100 -8.56 -6.16 -4.11
N TYR A 101 -8.02 -7.29 -4.53
CA TYR A 101 -6.61 -7.62 -4.41
C TYR A 101 -6.05 -7.90 -5.79
N GLU A 102 -4.93 -7.29 -6.16
CA GLU A 102 -4.36 -7.40 -7.51
C GLU A 102 -2.83 -7.50 -7.47
N TRP A 103 -2.25 -8.35 -8.33
CA TRP A 103 -0.82 -8.34 -8.62
C TRP A 103 -0.55 -7.38 -9.78
N ILE A 104 0.10 -6.25 -9.48
CA ILE A 104 0.35 -5.21 -10.47
C ILE A 104 1.84 -5.18 -10.79
N SER A 105 2.17 -5.18 -12.08
CA SER A 105 3.55 -5.01 -12.56
C SER A 105 4.06 -3.61 -12.22
N ILE A 106 5.36 -3.48 -11.95
CA ILE A 106 5.97 -2.17 -11.63
C ILE A 106 5.66 -1.10 -12.68
N ASP A 107 5.61 -1.49 -13.96
CA ASP A 107 5.32 -0.57 -15.06
C ASP A 107 3.92 0.05 -14.96
N ASN A 108 2.95 -0.70 -14.45
CA ASN A 108 1.56 -0.26 -14.32
C ASN A 108 1.29 0.53 -13.02
N ILE A 109 2.19 0.45 -12.02
CA ILE A 109 2.01 1.11 -10.72
C ILE A 109 1.90 2.64 -10.85
N LYS A 110 2.65 3.24 -11.79
CA LYS A 110 2.66 4.70 -11.98
C LYS A 110 1.28 5.26 -12.37
N ALA A 111 0.47 4.47 -13.05
CA ALA A 111 -0.88 4.87 -13.47
C ALA A 111 -1.92 4.77 -12.34
N LEU A 112 -1.62 4.05 -11.25
CA LEU A 112 -2.56 3.83 -10.17
C LEU A 112 -2.57 4.96 -9.15
N SER A 113 -3.72 5.18 -8.52
CA SER A 113 -3.82 5.98 -7.30
C SER A 113 -3.28 5.17 -6.11
N LEU A 114 -1.95 5.07 -5.98
CA LEU A 114 -1.27 4.33 -4.90
C LEU A 114 -0.94 5.23 -3.71
N ARG A 115 -1.17 4.70 -2.50
CA ARG A 115 -0.81 5.28 -1.21
C ARG A 115 0.13 4.35 -0.42
N PRO A 116 1.11 4.90 0.32
CA PRO A 116 1.48 6.32 0.35
C PRO A 116 2.16 6.76 -0.96
N ALA A 117 2.12 8.06 -1.28
CA ALA A 117 2.45 8.56 -2.62
C ALA A 117 3.91 8.29 -3.04
N PHE A 118 4.83 8.23 -2.07
CA PHE A 118 6.26 7.95 -2.33
C PHE A 118 6.48 6.60 -3.02
N LEU A 119 5.60 5.61 -2.80
CA LEU A 119 5.73 4.26 -3.37
C LEU A 119 5.77 4.29 -4.90
N LYS A 120 5.03 5.19 -5.55
CA LYS A 120 5.00 5.27 -7.01
C LYS A 120 6.38 5.55 -7.61
N GLU A 121 7.20 6.30 -6.89
CA GLU A 121 8.52 6.74 -7.33
C GLU A 121 9.61 5.76 -6.90
N THR A 122 9.51 5.22 -5.68
CA THR A 122 10.57 4.39 -5.10
C THR A 122 10.49 2.92 -5.49
N LEU A 123 9.33 2.41 -5.89
CA LEU A 123 9.17 0.99 -6.22
C LEU A 123 9.97 0.55 -7.46
N ALA A 124 10.34 1.49 -8.34
CA ALA A 124 11.20 1.21 -9.50
C ALA A 124 12.66 0.95 -9.13
N ALA A 125 13.10 1.39 -7.94
CA ALA A 125 14.48 1.27 -7.47
C ALA A 125 14.49 0.95 -5.97
N LEU A 126 14.45 -0.34 -5.65
CA LEU A 126 14.42 -0.79 -4.26
C LEU A 126 15.78 -0.48 -3.58
N PRO A 127 15.79 0.06 -2.36
CA PRO A 127 17.04 0.28 -1.64
C PRO A 127 17.70 -1.06 -1.32
N SER A 128 19.04 -1.08 -1.15
CA SER A 128 19.79 -2.29 -0.75
C SER A 128 19.81 -2.52 0.75
N ALA A 129 19.59 -1.46 1.55
CA ALA A 129 19.50 -1.48 3.01
C ALA A 129 18.22 -0.75 3.47
N PRO A 130 17.74 -0.97 4.72
CA PRO A 130 16.57 -0.27 5.24
C PRO A 130 16.73 1.25 5.18
N VAL A 131 15.71 1.94 4.64
CA VAL A 131 15.65 3.40 4.60
C VAL A 131 14.54 3.89 5.52
N HIS A 132 14.89 4.80 6.44
CA HIS A 132 13.89 5.52 7.23
C HIS A 132 13.38 6.72 6.43
N LEU A 133 12.05 6.86 6.34
CA LEU A 133 11.37 7.89 5.57
C LEU A 133 10.32 8.57 6.44
N ILE A 134 10.24 9.89 6.33
CA ILE A 134 9.13 10.68 6.88
C ILE A 134 8.28 11.16 5.71
N HIS A 135 7.08 10.60 5.59
CA HIS A 135 6.13 10.94 4.54
C HIS A 135 4.98 11.75 5.12
N LYS A 136 4.81 12.98 4.63
CA LYS A 136 3.70 13.87 5.01
C LYS A 136 2.86 14.18 3.79
N GLU A 137 1.61 13.71 3.80
CA GLU A 137 0.68 14.01 2.73
C GLU A 137 0.35 15.51 2.70
N LYS A 138 0.56 16.16 1.55
CA LYS A 138 0.17 17.56 1.37
C LYS A 138 -1.34 17.65 1.26
N LEU A 139 -1.97 18.43 2.15
CA LEU A 139 -3.36 18.81 2.01
C LEU A 139 -3.51 19.69 0.77
N THR A 140 -4.07 19.13 -0.31
CA THR A 140 -4.68 19.98 -1.33
C THR A 140 -5.96 20.55 -0.73
N ALA A 141 -5.99 21.86 -0.51
CA ALA A 141 -7.22 22.56 -0.14
C ALA A 141 -8.28 22.24 -1.19
N VAL A 142 -9.29 21.46 -0.81
CA VAL A 142 -10.49 21.30 -1.63
C VAL A 142 -11.11 22.69 -1.70
N SER A 143 -11.23 23.23 -2.92
CA SER A 143 -11.69 24.59 -3.15
C SER A 143 -12.98 24.87 -2.38
N GLU A 144 -12.96 25.91 -1.55
CA GLU A 144 -14.15 26.55 -0.99
C GLU A 144 -14.97 27.17 -2.13
N ARG A 145 -15.70 26.35 -2.88
CA ARG A 145 -16.73 26.82 -3.80
C ARG A 145 -18.00 26.05 -3.48
N SER A 146 -18.70 26.48 -2.44
CA SER A 146 -20.17 26.42 -2.28
C SER A 146 -20.67 26.90 -0.91
N ARG A 147 -20.10 27.98 -0.34
CA ARG A 147 -20.75 28.73 0.75
C ARG A 147 -20.62 30.24 0.52
N CYS A 148 -21.14 30.69 -0.62
CA CYS A 148 -21.54 32.09 -0.81
C CYS A 148 -22.66 32.16 -1.85
N ARG A 149 -23.86 31.72 -1.47
CA ARG A 149 -25.08 32.38 -1.97
C ARG A 149 -25.65 33.14 -0.80
N ARG A 150 -25.31 34.43 -0.82
CA ARG A 150 -25.87 35.56 -0.10
C ARG A 150 -27.31 35.30 0.37
N ASP A 151 -27.48 35.24 1.68
CA ASP A 151 -28.52 36.04 2.32
C ASP A 151 -28.34 37.47 1.82
N HIS A 152 -29.39 38.04 1.22
CA HIS A 152 -29.75 39.45 1.13
C HIS A 152 -30.73 39.59 -0.04
N LEU A 153 -32.02 39.71 0.29
CA LEU A 153 -32.81 40.89 -0.05
C LEU A 153 -34.12 40.82 0.75
N SER A 154 -34.16 41.64 1.78
CA SER A 154 -35.38 42.09 2.45
C SER A 154 -36.12 43.07 1.54
N SER A 155 -37.42 42.85 1.35
CA SER A 155 -38.49 43.86 1.32
C SER A 155 -39.82 43.14 1.42
#